data_AF-A0A376TJ46-F1
#
_entry.id   AF-A0A376TJ46-F1
#
_cell.length_a   1.000
_cell.length_b   1.000
_cell.length_c   1.000
_cell.angle_alpha   90.00
_cell.angle_beta   90.00
_cell.angle_gamma   90.00
#
_symmetry.space_group_name_H-M   'P 1'
#
loop_
_entity.id
_entity.type
_entity.pdbx_description
1 polymer ?
#
loop_
_entity_poly.entity_id
_entity_poly.type
_entity_poly.pdbx_seq_one_letter_code
_entity_poly.pdbx_strand_id
1 'polypeptide(L)' 'MFVVTIRVIDELLEVTDLVMLDLKQMNDEIHQNLVGVSNHRTLEFAKYLANKNVKVWIRYVCCPRLV' A
#
# COMPACT_ATOMS: atom_id res chain seq x y z
N MET A 1 0.81 -0.04 13.22
CA MET A 1 1.19 1.33 13.59
C MET A 1 1.80 2.02 12.37
N PHE A 2 1.10 3.02 11.80
CA PHE A 2 1.61 4.11 10.97
C PHE A 2 0.52 5.19 11.06
N VAL A 3 0.74 6.20 11.91
CA VAL A 3 -0.11 7.41 11.99
C VAL A 3 0.77 8.54 11.47
N VAL A 4 0.97 8.56 10.14
CA VAL A 4 1.64 9.66 9.46
C VAL A 4 0.54 10.56 8.92
N THR A 5 0.61 11.85 9.23
CA THR A 5 -0.35 12.85 8.75
C THR A 5 -0.17 13.07 7.25
N ILE A 6 -1.26 13.40 6.55
CA ILE A 6 -1.26 13.59 5.08
C ILE A 6 -0.20 14.60 4.61
N ARG A 7 0.07 15.63 5.43
CA ARG A 7 1.09 16.66 5.15
C ARG A 7 2.51 16.08 5.09
N VAL A 8 2.86 15.22 6.05
CA VAL A 8 4.17 14.59 6.11
C VAL A 8 4.34 13.59 4.95
N ILE A 9 3.26 12.92 4.54
CA ILE A 9 3.29 12.05 3.36
C ILE A 9 3.55 12.87 2.09
N ASP A 10 2.95 14.06 1.98
CA ASP A 10 3.12 14.91 0.80
C ASP A 10 4.53 15.43 0.65
N GLU A 11 5.10 15.96 1.72
CA GLU A 11 6.51 16.40 1.76
C GLU A 11 7.46 15.24 1.43
N LEU A 12 7.15 14.02 1.90
CA LEU A 12 7.95 12.84 1.57
C LEU A 12 7.82 12.45 0.09
N LEU A 13 6.63 12.51 -0.47
CA LEU A 13 6.39 12.19 -1.89
C LEU A 13 7.04 13.20 -2.83
N GLU A 14 7.19 14.47 -2.44
CA GLU A 14 7.90 15.48 -3.22
C GLU A 14 9.39 15.18 -3.38
N VAL A 15 10.01 14.54 -2.39
CA VAL A 15 11.44 14.15 -2.41
C VAL A 15 11.65 12.68 -2.81
N THR A 16 10.61 11.99 -3.29
CA THR A 16 10.65 10.58 -3.66
C THR A 16 10.39 10.37 -5.15
N ASP A 17 11.37 9.87 -5.89
CA ASP A 17 11.24 9.61 -7.33
C ASP A 17 10.42 8.34 -7.66
N LEU A 18 10.42 7.36 -6.76
CA LEU A 18 9.79 6.05 -6.95
C LEU A 18 9.31 5.47 -5.63
N VAL A 19 8.04 5.06 -5.59
CA VAL A 19 7.46 4.37 -4.44
C VAL A 19 7.32 2.88 -4.73
N MET A 20 7.91 2.04 -3.88
CA MET A 20 7.67 0.59 -3.91
C MET A 20 6.51 0.26 -2.98
N LEU A 21 5.33 0.03 -3.55
CA LEU A 21 4.13 -0.30 -2.79
C LEU A 21 3.97 -1.82 -2.68
N ASP A 22 3.89 -2.32 -1.45
CA ASP A 22 3.67 -3.74 -1.19
C ASP A 22 2.17 -4.03 -1.05
N LEU A 23 1.61 -4.77 -2.02
CA LEU A 23 0.25 -5.27 -1.98
C LEU A 23 0.28 -6.76 -1.65
N LYS A 24 -0.07 -7.12 -0.41
CA LYS A 24 0.03 -8.49 0.09
C LYS A 24 -1.09 -9.39 -0.40
N GLN A 25 -2.33 -8.89 -0.35
CA GLN A 25 -3.53 -9.63 -0.74
C GLN A 25 -4.67 -8.66 -1.11
N MET A 26 -5.38 -8.97 -2.20
CA MET A 26 -6.53 -8.17 -2.66
C MET A 26 -7.81 -8.54 -1.93
N ASN A 27 -7.94 -9.79 -1.49
CA ASN A 27 -9.05 -10.23 -0.65
C ASN A 27 -8.78 -9.77 0.80
N ASP A 28 -9.66 -8.94 1.34
CA ASP A 28 -9.53 -8.40 2.70
C ASP A 28 -9.61 -9.50 3.77
N GLU A 29 -10.43 -10.53 3.59
CA GLU A 29 -10.53 -11.65 4.53
C GLU A 29 -9.21 -12.43 4.63
N ILE A 30 -8.60 -12.72 3.48
CA ILE A 30 -7.28 -13.39 3.43
C ILE A 30 -6.20 -12.46 3.98
N HIS A 31 -6.27 -11.16 3.69
CA HIS A 31 -5.32 -10.18 4.20
C HIS A 31 -5.40 -10.03 5.73
N GLN A 32 -6.60 -10.02 6.30
CA GLN A 32 -6.82 -10.04 7.74
C GLN A 32 -6.27 -11.31 8.37
N ASN A 33 -6.50 -12.48 7.77
CA ASN A 33 -5.96 -13.75 8.26
C ASN A 33 -4.42 -13.83 8.17
N LEU A 34 -3.82 -13.24 7.12
CA LEU A 34 -2.37 -13.29 6.88
C LEU A 34 -1.59 -12.26 7.69
N VAL A 35 -2.11 -11.02 7.79
CA VAL A 35 -1.37 -9.85 8.31
C VAL A 35 -1.99 -9.34 9.62
N GLY A 36 -3.20 -9.78 9.97
CA GLY A 36 -3.92 -9.34 11.17
C GLY A 36 -4.61 -7.97 11.03
N VAL A 37 -4.64 -7.39 9.84
CA VAL A 37 -5.22 -6.07 9.56
C VAL A 37 -5.94 -6.05 8.20
N SER A 38 -6.89 -5.13 8.02
CA SER A 38 -7.57 -4.92 6.74
C SER A 38 -6.64 -4.26 5.70
N ASN A 39 -6.82 -4.61 4.42
CA ASN A 39 -6.12 -4.06 3.27
C ASN A 39 -6.66 -2.69 2.81
N HIS A 40 -7.82 -2.25 3.33
CA HIS A 40 -8.49 -1.03 2.87
C HIS A 40 -7.58 0.20 2.93
N ARG A 41 -6.80 0.35 4.01
CA ARG A 41 -5.87 1.47 4.15
C ARG A 41 -4.77 1.46 3.09
N THR A 42 -4.28 0.28 2.73
CA THR A 42 -3.26 0.12 1.69
C THR A 42 -3.83 0.44 0.31
N LEU A 43 -5.07 0.04 0.04
CA LEU A 43 -5.76 0.33 -1.21
C LEU A 43 -6.09 1.82 -1.34
N GLU A 44 -6.53 2.47 -0.28
CA GLU A 44 -6.75 3.92 -0.27
C GLU A 44 -5.44 4.68 -0.50
N PHE A 45 -4.33 4.22 0.08
CA PHE A 45 -3.01 4.80 -0.21
C PHE A 45 -2.58 4.55 -1.66
N ALA A 46 -2.88 3.39 -2.23
CA ALA A 46 -2.62 3.12 -3.65
C ALA A 46 -3.38 4.09 -4.56
N LYS A 47 -4.68 4.32 -4.29
CA LYS A 47 -5.50 5.30 -5.01
C LYS A 47 -4.95 6.71 -4.83
N TYR A 48 -4.49 7.04 -3.63
CA TYR A 48 -3.88 8.33 -3.33
C TYR A 48 -2.65 8.61 -4.20
N LEU A 49 -1.73 7.64 -4.28
CA LEU A 49 -0.53 7.72 -5.11
C LEU A 49 -0.88 7.83 -6.61
N ALA A 50 -1.89 7.07 -7.07
CA ALA A 50 -2.37 7.13 -8.44
C ALA A 50 -2.96 8.51 -8.79
N ASN A 51 -3.76 9.10 -7.90
CA ASN A 51 -4.33 10.44 -8.09
C ASN A 51 -3.26 11.53 -8.18
N LYS A 52 -2.14 11.37 -7.47
CA LYS A 52 -0.99 12.28 -7.53
C LYS A 52 -0.01 12.00 -8.68
N ASN A 53 -0.28 10.99 -9.51
CA ASN A 53 0.57 10.58 -10.63
C ASN A 53 2.01 10.23 -10.20
N VAL A 54 2.18 9.71 -8.99
CA VAL A 54 3.50 9.28 -8.49
C VAL A 54 3.90 7.99 -9.19
N LYS A 55 5.18 7.83 -9.53
CA LYS A 55 5.70 6.56 -10.06
C LYS A 55 5.67 5.51 -8.96
N VAL A 56 4.88 4.45 -9.17
CA VAL A 56 4.72 3.35 -8.22
C VAL A 56 5.10 2.03 -8.86
N TRP A 57 5.88 1.22 -8.14
CA TRP A 57 6.08 -0.19 -8.44
C TRP A 57 5.33 -1.04 -7.43
N ILE A 58 4.41 -1.87 -7.93
CA ILE A 58 3.64 -2.80 -7.10
C ILE A 58 4.48 -4.06 -6.90
N ARG A 59 4.72 -4.39 -5.64
CA ARG A 59 5.28 -5.68 -5.23
C ARG A 59 4.15 -6.55 -4.72
N TYR A 60 3.97 -7.69 -5.37
CA TYR A 60 3.01 -8.72 -4.94
C TYR A 60 3.77 -9.99 -4.58
N VAL A 61 3.57 -10.48 -3.36
CA VAL A 61 4.19 -11.72 -2.89
C VAL A 61 3.24 -12.88 -3.19
N CYS A 62 3.61 -13.72 -4.16
CA CYS A 62 2.86 -14.93 -4.46
C CYS A 62 3.21 -16.04 -3.47
N CYS A 63 2.31 -16.31 -2.51
CA CYS A 63 2.44 -17.45 -1.59
C CYS A 63 1.50 -18.57 -2.04
N PRO A 64 2.01 -19.74 -2.45
CA PRO A 64 1.20 -20.81 -3.02
C PRO A 64 0.26 -21.51 -2.02
N ARG A 65 0.37 -21.21 -0.72
CA ARG A 65 -0.50 -21.76 0.34
C ARG A 65 -1.72 -20.90 0.68
N LEU A 66 -1.88 -19.76 0.01
CA LEU A 66 -2.94 -18.77 0.29
C LEU A 66 -3.94 -18.60 -0.86
N VAL A 67 -3.82 -19.42 -1.90
CA VAL A 67 -4.72 -19.51 -3.06
C VAL A 67 -5.56 -20.77 -3.00
#